data_AF-A0A3A9DXS5-F1
#
_entry.id   AF-A0A3A9DXS5-F1
#
_cell.length_a   1.000
_cell.length_b   1.000
_cell.length_c   1.000
_cell.angle_alpha   90.00
_cell.angle_beta   90.00
_cell.angle_gamma   90.00
#
_symmetry.space_group_name_H-M   'P 1'
#
loop_
_entity.id
_entity.type
_entity.pdbx_description
1 polymer ?
#
loop_
_entity_poly.entity_id
_entity_poly.type
_entity_poly.pdbx_seq_one_letter_code
_entity_poly.pdbx_strand_id
1 'polypeptide(L)'
;MFGKKYITDNQYVLQNDKENIDYKNRLYVDCCYSNSEEILRRMKDSTLINIGCGGIGNYLMYAYASYLPKKIIMIDGDVVSISNLNRQIFFDLSDVNRLKCDVLKEKLSKRFTTVK
;
A
#
# COMPACT_ATOMS: atom_id res chain seq x y z
N MET A 1 6.92 32.97 1.53
CA MET A 1 5.63 33.02 2.25
C MET A 1 4.67 32.08 1.52
N PHE A 2 4.60 30.81 1.91
CA PHE A 2 3.77 29.81 1.25
C PHE A 2 2.30 30.06 1.63
N GLY A 3 1.51 30.59 0.68
CA GLY A 3 0.07 30.79 0.86
C GLY A 3 -0.59 29.45 1.20
N LYS A 4 -1.30 29.40 2.32
CA LYS A 4 -2.06 28.22 2.74
C LYS A 4 -3.11 27.93 1.66
N LYS A 5 -2.87 26.90 0.84
CA LYS A 5 -3.91 26.32 -0.02
C LYS A 5 -4.83 25.49 0.87
N TYR A 6 -6.01 26.02 1.17
CA TYR A 6 -7.07 25.22 1.78
C TYR A 6 -7.60 24.24 0.74
N ILE A 7 -8.01 23.04 1.18
CA ILE A 7 -8.61 22.00 0.32
C ILE A 7 -9.81 22.55 -0.48
N THR A 8 -10.47 23.60 0.02
CA THR A 8 -11.67 24.23 -0.55
C THR A 8 -11.44 24.97 -1.86
N ASP A 9 -10.22 25.41 -2.16
CA ASP A 9 -9.91 26.13 -3.42
C ASP A 9 -9.37 25.18 -4.51
N ASN A 10 -9.23 23.90 -4.17
CA ASN A 10 -8.66 22.91 -5.06
C ASN A 10 -9.76 22.35 -5.97
N GLN A 11 -9.89 22.91 -7.19
CA GLN A 11 -10.87 22.44 -8.18
C GLN A 11 -10.72 20.96 -8.55
N TYR A 12 -9.58 20.32 -8.26
CA TYR A 12 -9.43 18.87 -8.42
C TYR A 12 -10.28 18.10 -7.41
N VAL A 13 -10.45 18.58 -6.17
CA VAL A 13 -11.27 17.97 -5.09
C VAL A 13 -12.75 17.85 -5.48
N LEU A 14 -13.20 18.66 -6.45
CA LEU A 14 -14.57 18.74 -6.93
C LEU A 14 -14.86 17.83 -8.14
N GLN A 15 -13.86 17.10 -8.69
CA GLN A 15 -14.07 16.21 -9.84
C GLN A 15 -14.87 14.94 -9.47
N ASN A 16 -15.57 14.37 -10.45
CA ASN A 16 -16.55 13.28 -10.25
C ASN A 16 -15.93 11.89 -9.98
N ASP A 17 -14.63 11.69 -10.21
CA ASP A 17 -13.97 10.38 -10.07
C ASP A 17 -13.28 10.20 -8.70
N LYS A 18 -14.00 10.56 -7.62
CA LYS A 18 -13.45 10.62 -6.26
C LYS A 18 -13.14 9.26 -5.65
N GLU A 19 -13.65 8.18 -6.23
CA GLU A 19 -13.50 6.83 -5.68
C GLU A 19 -12.21 6.14 -6.12
N ASN A 20 -11.57 6.62 -7.19
CA ASN A 20 -10.34 6.06 -7.73
C ASN A 20 -9.16 6.21 -6.74
N ILE A 21 -8.44 5.12 -6.48
CA ILE A 21 -7.28 5.11 -5.58
C ILE A 21 -6.14 6.01 -6.07
N ASP A 22 -5.96 6.15 -7.38
CA ASP A 22 -4.96 7.04 -7.98
C ASP A 22 -5.25 8.50 -7.68
N TYR A 23 -6.53 8.86 -7.77
CA TYR A 23 -7.00 10.20 -7.45
C TYR A 23 -6.75 10.52 -5.97
N LYS A 24 -7.09 9.60 -5.07
CA LYS A 24 -6.85 9.76 -3.62
C LYS A 24 -5.36 9.86 -3.28
N ASN A 25 -4.54 9.00 -3.88
CA ASN A 25 -3.08 9.05 -3.70
C ASN A 25 -2.51 10.37 -4.21
N ARG A 26 -3.01 10.89 -5.35
CA ARG A 26 -2.59 12.19 -5.88
C ARG A 26 -2.86 13.33 -4.92
N LEU A 27 -4.05 13.38 -4.32
CA LEU A 27 -4.39 14.41 -3.33
C LEU A 27 -3.41 14.43 -2.15
N TYR A 28 -3.00 13.26 -1.66
CA TYR A 28 -2.00 13.19 -0.60
C TYR A 28 -0.62 13.63 -1.08
N VAL A 29 -0.17 13.16 -2.25
CA VAL A 29 1.15 13.50 -2.79
C VAL A 29 1.24 15.00 -3.12
N ASP A 30 0.16 15.63 -3.61
CA ASP A 30 0.07 17.08 -3.86
C ASP A 30 0.25 17.93 -2.59
N CYS A 31 -0.11 17.39 -1.41
CA CYS A 31 0.13 18.07 -0.13
C CYS A 31 1.62 18.10 0.26
N CYS A 32 2.40 17.16 -0.25
CA CYS A 32 3.81 16.99 0.13
C CYS A 32 4.78 17.40 -0.97
N TYR A 33 4.38 17.33 -2.23
CA TYR A 33 5.25 17.47 -3.39
C TYR A 33 4.56 18.22 -4.54
N SER A 34 5.34 18.88 -5.38
CA SER A 34 4.83 19.69 -6.50
C SER A 34 4.62 18.91 -7.80
N ASN A 35 5.11 17.66 -7.88
CA ASN A 35 5.15 16.83 -9.09
C ASN A 35 4.50 15.44 -8.88
N SER A 36 3.29 15.44 -8.33
CA SER A 36 2.58 14.21 -7.95
C SER A 36 2.37 13.20 -9.07
N GLU A 37 2.08 13.66 -10.30
CA GLU A 37 1.87 12.78 -11.45
C GLU A 37 3.13 11.95 -11.77
N GLU A 38 4.30 12.59 -11.81
CA GLU A 38 5.58 11.92 -12.05
C GLU A 38 5.93 10.96 -10.90
N ILE A 39 5.68 11.36 -9.65
CA ILE A 39 5.90 10.51 -8.46
C ILE A 39 5.04 9.26 -8.52
N LEU A 40 3.72 9.40 -8.75
CA LEU A 40 2.79 8.28 -8.82
C LEU A 40 3.12 7.36 -10.00
N ARG A 41 3.48 7.92 -11.15
CA ARG A 41 3.94 7.15 -12.31
C ARG A 41 5.16 6.29 -11.96
N ARG A 42 6.14 6.85 -11.26
CA ARG A 42 7.35 6.12 -10.81
C ARG A 42 7.03 5.05 -9.76
N MET A 43 6.15 5.34 -8.81
CA MET A 43 5.69 4.35 -7.83
C MET A 43 5.01 3.17 -8.53
N LYS A 44 4.14 3.44 -9.51
CA LYS A 44 3.48 2.40 -10.30
C LYS A 44 4.42 1.58 -11.16
N ASP A 45 5.46 2.15 -11.76
CA ASP A 45 6.42 1.38 -12.57
C ASP A 45 7.48 0.66 -11.70
N SER A 46 7.50 0.91 -10.38
CA SER A 46 8.48 0.31 -9.48
C SER A 46 8.20 -1.18 -9.22
N THR A 47 9.28 -1.95 -9.08
CA THR A 47 9.26 -3.28 -8.46
C THR A 47 9.77 -3.17 -7.04
N LEU A 48 8.97 -3.59 -6.06
CA LEU A 48 9.32 -3.54 -4.66
C LEU A 48 9.74 -4.93 -4.17
N ILE A 49 10.87 -5.01 -3.47
CA ILE A 49 11.34 -6.23 -2.81
C ILE A 49 11.24 -6.03 -1.30
N ASN A 50 10.45 -6.87 -0.64
CA ASN A 50 10.27 -6.88 0.80
C ASN A 50 10.88 -8.14 1.39
N ILE A 51 11.96 -7.97 2.15
CA ILE A 51 12.65 -9.06 2.85
C ILE A 51 12.16 -9.07 4.30
N GLY A 52 11.43 -10.13 4.66
CA GLY A 52 10.74 -10.27 5.94
C GLY A 52 9.30 -9.77 5.89
N CYS A 53 8.35 -10.67 6.12
CA CYS A 53 6.91 -10.45 6.23
C CYS A 53 6.43 -10.46 7.70
N GLY A 54 7.34 -10.24 8.65
CA GLY A 54 7.03 -10.00 10.07
C GLY A 54 6.34 -8.64 10.30
N GLY A 55 6.27 -8.17 11.56
CA GLY A 55 5.54 -6.94 11.94
C GLY A 55 5.70 -5.74 11.01
N ILE A 56 6.95 -5.34 10.72
CA ILE A 56 7.25 -4.18 9.88
C ILE A 56 6.86 -4.45 8.42
N GLY A 57 7.34 -5.54 7.83
CA GLY A 57 7.06 -5.87 6.44
C GLY A 57 5.56 -6.07 6.18
N ASN A 58 4.85 -6.71 7.11
CA ASN A 58 3.40 -6.89 7.07
C ASN A 58 2.67 -5.55 6.99
N TYR A 59 3.05 -4.57 7.83
CA TYR A 59 2.47 -3.23 7.80
C TYR A 59 2.85 -2.45 6.53
N LEU A 60 4.13 -2.46 6.16
CA LEU A 60 4.62 -1.78 4.95
C LEU A 60 3.95 -2.30 3.68
N MET A 61 3.62 -3.59 3.60
CA MET A 61 2.93 -4.13 2.42
C MET A 61 1.55 -3.52 2.21
N TYR A 62 0.82 -3.17 3.29
CA TYR A 62 -0.43 -2.42 3.15
C TYR A 62 -0.19 -1.06 2.50
N ALA A 63 0.78 -0.31 3.04
CA ALA A 63 1.10 1.03 2.57
C ALA A 63 1.63 1.05 1.14
N TYR A 64 2.52 0.12 0.77
CA TYR A 64 3.07 0.09 -0.58
C TYR A 64 2.07 -0.43 -1.62
N ALA A 65 1.27 -1.45 -1.29
CA ALA A 65 0.28 -1.97 -2.23
C ALA A 65 -0.80 -0.94 -2.58
N SER A 66 -1.11 0.02 -1.68
CA SER A 66 -2.06 1.10 -1.99
C SER A 66 -1.57 2.08 -3.06
N TYR A 67 -0.26 2.13 -3.34
CA TYR A 67 0.31 2.91 -4.46
C TYR A 67 0.42 2.12 -5.77
N LEU A 68 -0.09 0.88 -5.79
CA LEU A 68 -0.20 0.03 -6.97
C LEU A 68 1.13 -0.16 -7.74
N PRO A 69 2.23 -0.56 -7.09
CA PRO A 69 3.48 -0.86 -7.78
C PRO A 69 3.30 -1.98 -8.79
N LYS A 70 4.14 -1.99 -9.82
CA LYS A 70 4.13 -2.96 -10.93
C LYS A 70 4.24 -4.39 -10.44
N LYS A 71 5.07 -4.60 -9.42
CA LYS A 71 5.35 -5.90 -8.84
C LYS A 71 5.82 -5.76 -7.40
N ILE A 72 5.36 -6.67 -6.54
CA ILE A 72 5.87 -6.85 -5.18
C ILE A 72 6.47 -8.24 -5.09
N ILE A 73 7.69 -8.33 -4.58
CA ILE A 73 8.41 -9.59 -4.33
C ILE A 73 8.59 -9.69 -2.81
N MET A 74 8.06 -10.75 -2.21
CA MET A 74 8.18 -11.00 -0.78
C MET A 74 9.09 -12.19 -0.53
N ILE A 75 9.97 -12.06 0.47
CA ILE A 75 10.90 -13.11 0.88
C ILE A 75 10.78 -13.30 2.39
N ASP A 76 10.17 -14.39 2.81
CA ASP A 76 10.07 -14.81 4.22
C ASP A 76 9.92 -16.34 4.26
N GLY A 77 10.69 -16.99 5.13
CA GLY A 77 10.68 -18.45 5.29
C GLY A 77 9.80 -18.94 6.44
N ASP A 78 9.21 -18.03 7.21
CA ASP A 78 8.40 -18.36 8.38
C ASP A 78 6.95 -18.68 8.00
N VAL A 79 6.31 -19.40 8.91
CA VAL A 79 4.86 -19.55 8.95
C VAL A 79 4.23 -18.58 9.95
N VAL A 80 2.94 -18.29 9.77
CA VAL A 80 2.15 -17.52 10.73
C VAL A 80 2.05 -18.30 12.05
N SER A 81 2.36 -17.64 13.16
CA SER A 81 2.16 -18.19 14.50
C SER A 81 1.15 -17.37 15.31
N ILE A 82 0.58 -17.95 16.37
CA ILE A 82 -0.37 -17.26 17.26
C ILE A 82 0.22 -15.96 17.81
N SER A 83 1.51 -15.97 18.18
CA SER A 83 2.18 -14.78 18.70
C SER A 83 2.30 -13.66 17.66
N ASN A 84 2.10 -13.91 16.37
CA ASN A 84 2.17 -12.89 15.32
C ASN A 84 0.89 -12.06 15.20
N LEU A 85 -0.26 -12.62 15.59
CA LEU A 85 -1.58 -12.02 15.38
C LEU A 85 -1.76 -10.67 16.09
N ASN A 86 -1.00 -10.44 17.17
CA ASN A 86 -1.05 -9.19 17.93
C ASN A 86 -0.42 -7.97 17.21
N ARG A 87 0.41 -8.20 16.17
CA ARG A 87 1.18 -7.13 15.51
C ARG A 87 1.24 -7.22 13.99
N GLN A 88 0.75 -8.30 13.40
CA GLN A 88 0.80 -8.55 11.95
C GLN A 88 -0.64 -8.51 11.41
N ILE A 89 -1.08 -7.31 11.04
CA ILE A 89 -2.48 -6.95 10.74
C ILE A 89 -3.17 -7.80 9.67
N PHE A 90 -2.42 -8.46 8.80
CA PHE A 90 -2.99 -9.30 7.74
C PHE A 90 -3.31 -10.73 8.17
N PHE A 91 -2.83 -11.16 9.34
CA PHE A 91 -2.97 -12.54 9.79
C PHE A 91 -4.10 -12.67 10.80
N ASP A 92 -4.87 -13.74 10.66
CA ASP A 92 -5.89 -14.13 11.63
C ASP A 92 -5.71 -15.60 12.06
N LEU A 93 -6.59 -16.09 12.94
CA LEU A 93 -6.51 -17.45 13.49
C LEU A 93 -6.56 -18.54 12.40
N SER A 94 -7.23 -18.28 11.27
CA SER A 94 -7.31 -19.24 10.16
C SER A 94 -6.00 -19.35 9.36
N ASP A 95 -5.06 -18.42 9.58
CA ASP A 95 -3.81 -18.38 8.85
C ASP A 95 -2.65 -19.10 9.54
N VAL A 96 -2.82 -19.52 10.81
CA VAL A 96 -1.77 -20.17 11.60
C VAL A 96 -1.23 -21.43 10.88
N ASN A 97 0.09 -21.60 10.90
CA ASN A 97 0.86 -22.65 10.20
C ASN A 97 0.93 -22.52 8.67
N ARG A 98 0.35 -21.48 8.06
CA ARG A 98 0.56 -21.16 6.64
C ARG A 98 1.77 -20.26 6.45
N LEU A 99 2.42 -20.33 5.28
CA LEU A 99 3.54 -19.45 4.94
C LEU A 99 3.10 -17.97 4.98
N LYS A 100 3.91 -17.13 5.64
CA LYS A 100 3.60 -15.69 5.76
C LYS A 100 3.45 -15.02 4.40
N CYS A 101 4.34 -15.33 3.46
CA CYS A 101 4.30 -14.78 2.11
C CYS A 101 3.00 -15.14 1.38
N ASP A 102 2.54 -16.39 1.49
CA ASP A 102 1.34 -16.85 0.80
C ASP A 102 0.07 -16.20 1.35
N VAL A 103 -0.05 -16.16 2.69
CA VAL A 103 -1.18 -15.49 3.35
C VAL A 103 -1.18 -14.01 2.99
N LEU A 104 -0.04 -13.34 3.12
CA LEU A 104 0.07 -11.91 2.84
C LEU A 104 -0.27 -11.61 1.37
N LYS A 105 0.20 -12.43 0.43
CA LYS A 105 -0.17 -12.35 -0.99
C LYS A 105 -1.68 -12.46 -1.18
N GLU A 106 -2.31 -13.47 -0.59
CA GLU A 106 -3.76 -13.69 -0.71
C GLU A 106 -4.56 -12.49 -0.18
N LYS A 107 -4.22 -12.00 1.00
CA LYS A 107 -4.94 -10.89 1.66
C LYS A 107 -4.72 -9.57 0.91
N LEU A 108 -3.53 -9.33 0.37
CA LEU A 108 -3.24 -8.16 -0.46
C LEU A 108 -3.99 -8.22 -1.79
N SER A 109 -4.02 -9.37 -2.46
CA SER A 109 -4.70 -9.55 -3.76
C SER A 109 -6.22 -9.35 -3.64
N LYS A 110 -6.81 -9.67 -2.48
CA LYS A 110 -8.22 -9.39 -2.16
C LYS A 110 -8.52 -7.90 -1.96
N ARG A 111 -7.50 -7.07 -1.67
CA ARG A 111 -7.64 -5.64 -1.36
C ARG A 111 -7.18 -4.73 -2.50
N PHE A 112 -6.15 -5.14 -3.23
CA PHE A 112 -5.49 -4.35 -4.26
C PHE A 112 -5.36 -5.18 -5.54
N THR A 113 -5.74 -4.60 -6.67
CA THR A 113 -5.84 -5.29 -7.97
C THR A 113 -4.49 -5.62 -8.62
N THR A 114 -3.39 -5.08 -8.12
CA THR A 114 -2.06 -5.14 -8.76
C THR A 114 -1.11 -6.17 -8.14
N VAL A 115 -1.44 -6.80 -7.02
CA VAL A 115 -0.55 -7.76 -6.37
C VAL A 115 -0.65 -9.12 -7.08
N LYS A 116 0.42 -9.51 -7.79
CA LYS A 116 0.55 -10.78 -8.51
C LYS A 116 1.65 -11.66 -7.91
#